data_AF-A0A3P6MYK4-F1
#
_entry.id   AF-A0A3P6MYK4-F1
#
_cell.length_a   1.000
_cell.length_b   1.000
_cell.length_c   1.000
_cell.angle_alpha   90.00
_cell.angle_beta   90.00
_cell.angle_gamma   90.00
#
_symmetry.space_group_name_H-M   'P 1'
#
loop_
_entity.id
_entity.type
_entity.pdbx_description
1 polymer ?
#
loop_
_entity_poly.entity_id
_entity_poly.type
_entity_poly.pdbx_seq_one_letter_code
_entity_poly.pdbx_strand_id
1 'polypeptide(L)'
;MLSALSLSGRPSYLAEAERLAASLLRFVERIKTRKIMQNCIILLRGMQKKNSEPYVFEVKVHNFSSSWADGMAFCALAHHFASEQTRFDFAQLNAQNRKDNLTIAFDVAEKNGVVPLLEVDDMLEMGDSPDWKCVFVYVMSFYRQFKDRS
;
A
#
# COMPACT_ATOMS: atom_id res chain seq x y z
N MET A 1 36.09 -15.91 -12.86
CA MET A 1 36.81 -14.78 -12.24
C MET A 1 36.48 -13.52 -13.04
N LEU A 2 35.30 -12.94 -12.83
CA LEU A 2 34.92 -11.66 -13.45
C LEU A 2 35.38 -10.54 -12.52
N SER A 3 36.52 -9.94 -12.84
CA SER A 3 37.11 -8.83 -12.11
C SER A 3 36.32 -7.55 -12.33
N ALA A 4 36.10 -6.84 -11.23
CA ALA A 4 35.45 -5.56 -11.11
C ALA A 4 35.88 -4.56 -12.21
N LEU A 5 34.91 -4.08 -12.99
CA LEU A 5 35.07 -2.85 -13.76
C LEU A 5 35.13 -1.68 -12.78
N SER A 6 36.29 -1.03 -12.77
CA SER A 6 36.60 0.17 -11.99
C SER A 6 35.51 1.24 -12.14
N LEU A 7 34.98 1.71 -11.01
CA LEU A 7 34.03 2.83 -10.93
C LEU A 7 34.70 4.20 -11.18
N SER A 8 35.99 4.25 -11.52
CA SER A 8 36.79 5.49 -11.55
C SER A 8 36.75 6.30 -12.85
N GLY A 9 35.78 6.06 -13.75
CA GLY A 9 35.80 6.63 -15.10
C GLY A 9 34.46 7.04 -15.71
N ARG A 10 33.40 7.22 -14.91
CA ARG A 10 32.13 7.72 -15.47
C ARG A 10 32.27 9.20 -15.84
N PRO A 11 31.99 9.60 -17.10
CA PRO A 11 31.99 11.01 -17.48
C PRO A 11 31.04 11.82 -16.59
N SER A 12 31.45 13.01 -16.17
CA SER A 12 30.71 13.86 -15.21
C SER A 12 29.26 14.09 -15.62
N TYR A 13 29.01 14.28 -16.92
CA TYR A 13 27.68 14.47 -17.48
C TYR A 13 26.77 13.24 -17.35
N LEU A 14 27.31 12.01 -17.38
CA LEU A 14 26.52 10.80 -17.18
C LEU A 14 26.14 10.61 -15.70
N ALA A 15 27.06 10.88 -14.77
CA ALA A 15 26.76 10.83 -13.34
C ALA A 15 25.74 11.90 -12.93
N GLU A 16 25.80 13.08 -13.55
CA GLU A 16 24.84 14.17 -13.34
C GLU A 16 23.48 13.86 -13.97
N ALA A 17 23.45 13.27 -15.17
CA ALA A 17 22.22 12.78 -15.81
C ALA A 17 21.55 11.65 -15.00
N GLU A 18 22.32 10.70 -14.46
CA GLU A 18 21.80 9.64 -13.56
C GLU A 18 21.21 10.24 -12.28
N ARG A 19 21.89 11.24 -11.70
CA ARG A 19 21.39 11.95 -10.51
C ARG A 19 20.09 12.70 -10.78
N LEU A 20 19.99 13.40 -11.91
CA LEU A 20 18.80 14.12 -12.34
C LEU A 20 17.66 13.16 -12.65
N ALA A 21 17.92 12.07 -13.38
CA ALA A 21 16.94 11.03 -13.67
C ALA A 21 16.42 10.37 -12.39
N ALA A 22 17.29 10.01 -11.45
CA ALA A 22 16.87 9.47 -10.16
C ALA A 22 16.11 10.51 -9.32
N SER A 23 16.46 11.79 -9.40
CA SER A 23 15.73 12.87 -8.72
C SER A 23 14.35 13.09 -9.32
N LEU A 24 14.22 13.02 -10.64
CA LEU A 24 12.95 13.08 -11.37
C LEU A 24 12.10 11.84 -11.09
N LEU A 25 12.69 10.64 -11.06
CA LEU A 25 11.98 9.41 -10.71
C LEU A 25 11.44 9.51 -9.28
N ARG A 26 12.27 9.91 -8.32
CA ARG A 26 11.84 10.21 -6.94
C ARG A 26 10.79 11.30 -6.87
N PHE A 27 10.84 12.30 -7.74
CA PHE A 27 9.87 13.39 -7.78
C PHE A 27 8.52 12.92 -8.33
N VAL A 28 8.53 12.16 -9.43
CA VAL A 28 7.33 11.54 -10.04
C VAL A 28 6.72 10.52 -9.08
N GLU A 29 7.54 9.68 -8.45
CA GLU A 29 7.13 8.81 -7.36
C GLU A 29 6.51 9.65 -6.24
N ARG A 30 7.19 10.68 -5.74
CA ARG A 30 6.68 11.55 -4.67
C ARG A 30 5.37 12.25 -5.02
N ILE A 31 5.14 12.62 -6.30
CA ILE A 31 3.85 13.14 -6.77
C ILE A 31 2.78 12.05 -6.76
N LYS A 32 3.10 10.86 -7.27
CA LYS A 32 2.18 9.71 -7.29
C LYS A 32 1.85 9.25 -5.87
N THR A 33 2.85 9.12 -5.00
CA THR A 33 2.78 8.88 -3.56
C THR A 33 1.97 9.97 -2.85
N ARG A 34 2.14 11.25 -3.18
CA ARG A 34 1.31 12.32 -2.60
C ARG A 34 -0.15 12.21 -3.03
N LYS A 35 -0.43 11.90 -4.29
CA LYS A 35 -1.80 11.71 -4.79
C LYS A 35 -2.44 10.45 -4.21
N ILE A 36 -1.66 9.38 -4.05
CA ILE A 36 -2.05 8.16 -3.33
C ILE A 36 -2.32 8.48 -1.87
N MET A 37 -1.41 9.16 -1.15
CA MET A 37 -1.62 9.56 0.25
C MET A 37 -2.78 10.54 0.45
N GLN A 38 -3.01 11.47 -0.49
CA GLN A 38 -4.19 12.34 -0.50
C GLN A 38 -5.50 11.55 -0.73
N ASN A 39 -5.42 10.45 -1.48
CA ASN A 39 -6.53 9.50 -1.63
C ASN A 39 -6.62 8.49 -0.47
N CYS A 40 -5.53 8.27 0.29
CA CYS A 40 -5.47 7.34 1.43
C CYS A 40 -6.10 7.90 2.72
N ILE A 41 -6.64 9.13 2.71
CA ILE A 41 -7.76 9.44 3.60
C ILE A 41 -8.98 8.71 3.01
N ILE A 42 -9.00 7.39 3.18
CA ILE A 42 -10.14 6.57 2.75
C ILE A 42 -11.22 6.79 3.80
N LEU A 43 -12.06 7.80 3.57
CA LEU A 43 -13.31 7.95 4.31
C LEU A 43 -14.25 6.84 3.84
N LEU A 44 -14.16 5.67 4.47
CA LEU A 44 -15.18 4.64 4.31
C LEU A 44 -16.44 5.14 5.01
N ARG A 45 -17.40 5.66 4.23
CA ARG A 45 -18.77 5.85 4.69
C ARG A 45 -19.44 4.47 4.72
N GLY A 46 -19.60 3.91 5.92
CA GLY A 46 -20.36 2.69 6.15
C GLY A 46 -21.74 3.01 6.73
N MET A 47 -22.74 2.19 6.40
CA MET A 47 -24.03 2.17 7.11
C MET A 47 -24.09 0.90 7.96
N GLN A 48 -24.23 1.01 9.28
CA GLN A 48 -24.62 -0.14 10.10
C GLN A 48 -26.11 -0.42 9.87
N LYS A 49 -26.47 -1.67 9.54
CA LYS A 49 -27.87 -2.12 9.38
C LYS A 49 -28.72 -2.03 10.65
N LYS A 50 -28.19 -1.55 11.79
CA LYS A 50 -28.89 -1.57 13.08
C LYS A 50 -29.05 -0.24 13.79
N ASN A 51 -28.34 0.83 13.42
CA ASN A 51 -28.47 2.14 14.06
C ASN A 51 -28.32 3.26 13.02
N SER A 52 -29.23 4.22 13.07
CA SER A 52 -29.57 5.20 12.03
C SER A 52 -28.54 6.32 11.79
N GLU A 53 -27.25 6.10 12.03
CA GLU A 53 -26.20 7.09 11.76
C GLU A 53 -25.05 6.52 10.93
N PRO A 54 -24.61 7.22 9.85
CA PRO A 54 -23.46 6.82 9.06
C PRO A 54 -22.19 6.97 9.90
N TYR A 55 -21.56 5.84 10.23
CA TYR A 55 -20.25 5.87 10.90
C TYR A 55 -19.15 6.05 9.84
N VAL A 56 -18.26 7.02 10.08
CA VAL A 56 -17.10 7.28 9.25
C VAL A 56 -15.90 6.62 9.90
N PHE A 57 -15.40 5.54 9.29
CA PHE A 57 -14.11 4.98 9.69
C PHE A 57 -13.02 5.82 9.05
N GLU A 58 -12.34 6.64 9.86
CA GLU A 58 -11.19 7.42 9.42
C GLU A 58 -9.91 6.63 9.70
N VAL A 59 -9.39 5.93 8.69
CA VAL A 59 -8.03 5.37 8.75
C VAL A 59 -7.06 6.45 8.30
N LYS A 60 -6.21 6.90 9.23
CA LYS A 60 -5.21 7.93 8.95
C LYS A 60 -3.89 7.30 8.52
N VAL A 61 -3.57 7.44 7.23
CA VAL A 61 -2.30 6.96 6.67
C VAL A 61 -1.31 8.12 6.56
N HIS A 62 -0.17 8.02 7.23
CA HIS A 62 0.85 9.08 7.30
C HIS A 62 2.15 8.70 6.58
N ASN A 63 2.36 7.41 6.38
CA ASN A 63 3.58 6.84 5.80
C ASN A 63 3.26 5.50 5.12
N PHE A 64 4.29 4.88 4.51
CA PHE A 64 4.20 3.53 3.94
C PHE A 64 4.83 2.47 4.86
N SER A 65 4.87 2.69 6.17
CA SER A 65 5.46 1.75 7.13
C SER A 65 4.47 1.50 8.26
N SER A 66 4.65 2.13 9.42
CA SER A 66 3.83 1.93 10.62
C SER A 66 2.33 2.16 10.42
N SER A 67 1.91 3.04 9.52
CA SER A 67 0.47 3.23 9.20
C SER A 67 -0.21 2.01 8.57
N TRP A 68 0.56 1.00 8.16
CA TRP A 68 0.08 -0.21 7.50
C TRP A 68 0.30 -1.47 8.33
N ALA A 69 1.01 -1.36 9.45
CA ALA A 69 1.46 -2.50 10.24
C ALA A 69 0.28 -3.30 10.83
N ASP A 70 -0.76 -2.62 11.30
CA ASP A 70 -1.95 -3.24 11.92
C ASP A 70 -2.96 -3.83 10.91
N GLY A 71 -2.71 -3.66 9.61
CA GLY A 71 -3.57 -4.12 8.53
C GLY A 71 -4.82 -3.26 8.27
N MET A 72 -5.15 -2.26 9.09
CA MET A 72 -6.37 -1.45 8.92
C MET A 72 -6.34 -0.63 7.63
N ALA A 73 -5.18 -0.07 7.27
CA ALA A 73 -5.00 0.65 6.01
C ALA A 73 -5.13 -0.26 4.78
N PHE A 74 -4.62 -1.49 4.85
CA PHE A 74 -4.80 -2.49 3.81
C PHE A 74 -6.27 -2.91 3.68
N CYS A 75 -6.95 -3.16 4.79
CA CYS A 75 -8.39 -3.44 4.80
C CYS A 75 -9.18 -2.28 4.19
N ALA A 76 -8.83 -1.03 4.49
CA ALA A 76 -9.57 0.12 3.96
C ALA A 76 -9.40 0.22 2.43
N LEU A 77 -8.18 -0.02 1.96
CA LEU A 77 -7.86 -0.06 0.54
C LEU A 77 -8.58 -1.21 -0.18
N ALA A 78 -8.52 -2.42 0.37
CA ALA A 78 -9.19 -3.60 -0.17
C ALA A 78 -10.71 -3.43 -0.20
N HIS A 79 -11.30 -2.90 0.88
CA HIS A 79 -12.74 -2.64 0.98
C HIS A 79 -13.21 -1.58 -0.03
N HIS A 80 -12.43 -0.52 -0.27
CA HIS A 80 -12.77 0.50 -1.26
C HIS A 80 -12.93 -0.08 -2.68
N PHE A 81 -12.18 -1.12 -3.00
CA PHE A 81 -12.21 -1.75 -4.32
C PHE A 81 -12.86 -3.14 -4.35
N ALA A 82 -13.50 -3.56 -3.24
CA ALA A 82 -14.14 -4.86 -3.16
C ALA A 82 -15.35 -4.94 -4.09
N SER A 83 -15.42 -6.02 -4.87
CA SER A 83 -16.67 -6.43 -5.53
C SER A 83 -17.69 -6.91 -4.51
N GLU A 84 -18.97 -6.98 -4.89
CA GLU A 84 -20.03 -7.51 -4.01
C GLU A 84 -19.74 -8.94 -3.51
N GLN A 85 -18.99 -9.74 -4.28
CA GLN A 85 -18.61 -11.11 -3.94
C GLN A 85 -17.44 -11.19 -2.95
N THR A 86 -16.60 -10.16 -2.88
CA THR A 86 -15.41 -10.12 -2.00
C THR A 86 -15.54 -9.11 -0.87
N ARG A 87 -16.76 -8.63 -0.63
CA ARG A 87 -17.05 -7.60 0.38
C ARG A 87 -17.03 -8.22 1.78
N PHE A 88 -16.47 -7.48 2.74
CA PHE A 88 -16.44 -7.84 4.15
C PHE A 88 -16.91 -6.66 5.01
N ASP A 89 -17.31 -6.94 6.26
CA ASP A 89 -17.78 -5.91 7.18
C ASP A 89 -16.61 -5.19 7.85
N PHE A 90 -16.19 -4.07 7.25
CA PHE A 90 -15.12 -3.23 7.78
C PHE A 90 -15.40 -2.75 9.22
N ALA A 91 -16.67 -2.62 9.61
CA ALA A 91 -17.03 -2.09 10.92
C ALA A 91 -16.73 -3.06 12.09
N GLN A 92 -16.49 -4.33 11.79
CA GLN A 92 -16.14 -5.35 12.79
C GLN A 92 -14.63 -5.51 12.99
N LEU A 93 -13.81 -4.83 12.18
CA LEU A 93 -12.36 -4.92 12.28
C LEU A 93 -11.82 -4.17 13.49
N ASN A 94 -10.70 -4.66 14.02
CA ASN A 94 -10.01 -4.09 15.16
C ASN A 94 -8.50 -4.04 14.89
N ALA A 95 -7.86 -2.89 15.10
CA ALA A 95 -6.42 -2.71 14.90
C ALA A 95 -5.55 -3.67 15.74
N GLN A 96 -6.06 -4.20 16.85
CA GLN A 96 -5.36 -5.19 17.67
C GLN A 96 -5.28 -6.57 16.98
N ASN A 97 -6.17 -6.86 16.04
CA ASN A 97 -6.23 -8.14 15.33
C ASN A 97 -5.41 -8.09 14.04
N ARG A 98 -4.14 -7.70 14.17
CA ARG A 98 -3.21 -7.46 13.06
C ARG A 98 -3.17 -8.59 12.03
N LYS A 99 -2.98 -9.83 12.49
CA LYS A 99 -2.88 -11.01 11.61
C LYS A 99 -4.16 -11.19 10.79
N ASP A 100 -5.31 -11.08 11.42
CA ASP A 100 -6.61 -11.26 10.75
C ASP A 100 -6.86 -10.15 9.75
N ASN A 101 -6.56 -8.89 10.11
CA ASN A 101 -6.71 -7.75 9.21
C ASN A 101 -5.86 -7.93 7.94
N LEU A 102 -4.57 -8.28 8.10
CA LEU A 102 -3.68 -8.51 6.97
C LEU A 102 -4.17 -9.67 6.10
N THR A 103 -4.62 -10.77 6.72
CA THR A 103 -5.15 -11.94 6.02
C THR A 103 -6.37 -11.58 5.17
N ILE A 104 -7.34 -10.88 5.76
CA ILE A 104 -8.56 -10.45 5.06
C ILE A 104 -8.21 -9.54 3.89
N ALA A 105 -7.37 -8.53 4.12
CA ALA A 105 -7.03 -7.57 3.07
C ALA A 105 -6.29 -8.22 1.90
N PHE A 106 -5.36 -9.15 2.17
CA PHE A 106 -4.54 -9.77 1.14
C PHE A 106 -5.35 -10.81 0.35
N ASP A 107 -6.20 -11.60 1.02
CA ASP A 107 -7.12 -12.54 0.36
C ASP A 107 -8.11 -11.82 -0.57
N VAL A 108 -8.69 -10.70 -0.11
CA VAL A 108 -9.56 -9.88 -0.95
C VAL A 108 -8.79 -9.29 -2.14
N ALA A 109 -7.57 -8.82 -1.93
CA ALA A 109 -6.74 -8.27 -2.99
C ALA A 109 -6.43 -9.32 -4.07
N GLU A 110 -6.01 -10.52 -3.66
CA GLU A 110 -5.68 -11.63 -4.57
C GLU A 110 -6.90 -12.08 -5.37
N LYS A 111 -8.06 -12.23 -4.72
CA LYS A 111 -9.34 -12.54 -5.40
C LYS A 111 -9.75 -11.48 -6.44
N ASN A 112 -9.28 -10.25 -6.27
CA ASN A 112 -9.49 -9.15 -7.22
C ASN A 112 -8.34 -9.00 -8.24
N GLY A 113 -7.39 -9.94 -8.27
CA GLY A 113 -6.30 -10.03 -9.25
C GLY A 113 -5.06 -9.22 -8.88
N VAL A 114 -4.95 -8.73 -7.64
CA VAL A 114 -3.72 -8.08 -7.16
C VAL A 114 -2.66 -9.16 -6.96
N VAL A 115 -1.46 -8.95 -7.50
CA VAL A 115 -0.34 -9.87 -7.32
C VAL A 115 0.11 -9.86 -5.84
N PRO A 116 0.19 -11.02 -5.15
CA PRO A 116 0.55 -11.09 -3.74
C PRO A 116 2.07 -10.86 -3.57
N LEU A 117 2.48 -9.60 -3.37
CA LEU A 117 3.89 -9.23 -3.20
C LEU A 117 4.34 -9.22 -1.73
N LEU A 118 3.40 -9.38 -0.80
CA LEU A 118 3.65 -9.48 0.64
C LEU A 118 2.85 -10.64 1.21
N GLU A 119 3.50 -11.40 2.10
CA GLU A 119 2.85 -12.42 2.90
C GLU A 119 2.48 -11.88 4.29
N VAL A 120 1.47 -12.50 4.92
CA VAL A 120 1.03 -12.12 6.26
C VAL A 120 2.14 -12.35 7.27
N ASP A 121 2.83 -13.50 7.20
CA ASP A 121 3.85 -13.86 8.17
C ASP A 121 5.08 -12.93 8.06
N ASP A 122 5.49 -12.53 6.84
CA ASP A 122 6.55 -11.51 6.64
C ASP A 122 6.18 -10.18 7.30
N MET A 123 4.92 -9.76 7.15
CA MET A 123 4.42 -8.53 7.77
C MET A 123 4.39 -8.64 9.29
N LEU A 124 4.10 -9.81 9.85
CA LEU A 124 4.14 -10.03 11.30
C LEU A 124 5.58 -10.01 11.82
N GLU A 125 6.52 -10.63 11.11
CA GLU A 125 7.94 -10.64 11.46
C GLU A 125 8.54 -9.22 11.44
N MET A 126 8.13 -8.40 10.48
CA MET A 126 8.54 -7.00 10.38
C MET A 126 8.04 -6.09 11.51
N GLY A 127 7.08 -6.54 12.34
CA GLY A 127 6.61 -5.79 13.50
C GLY A 127 6.02 -4.42 13.15
N ASP A 128 6.03 -3.46 14.08
CA ASP A 128 5.27 -2.20 13.94
C ASP A 128 5.84 -1.20 12.92
N SER A 129 6.93 -1.55 12.23
CA SER A 129 7.61 -0.68 11.27
C SER A 129 8.14 -1.47 10.07
N PRO A 130 7.24 -2.01 9.23
CA PRO A 130 7.64 -2.75 8.03
C PRO A 130 8.43 -1.89 7.04
N ASP A 131 9.26 -2.51 6.19
CA ASP A 131 10.04 -1.78 5.18
C ASP A 131 9.09 -1.04 4.23
N TRP A 132 9.26 0.28 4.19
CA TRP A 132 8.33 1.14 3.48
C TRP A 132 8.33 0.94 1.97
N LYS A 133 9.43 0.43 1.40
CA LYS A 133 9.51 0.15 -0.04
C LYS A 133 8.67 -1.08 -0.37
N CYS A 134 8.71 -2.11 0.45
CA CYS A 134 7.91 -3.32 0.25
C CYS A 134 6.41 -3.00 0.33
N VAL A 135 6.00 -2.28 1.38
CA VAL A 135 4.61 -1.79 1.53
C VAL A 135 4.22 -0.87 0.37
N PHE A 136 5.08 0.09 -0.02
CA PHE A 136 4.80 0.99 -1.12
C PHE A 136 4.60 0.24 -2.45
N VAL A 137 5.50 -0.69 -2.79
CA VAL A 137 5.39 -1.50 -4.00
C VAL A 137 4.11 -2.33 -4.01
N TYR A 138 3.70 -2.87 -2.86
CA TYR A 138 2.45 -3.61 -2.78
C TYR A 138 1.24 -2.69 -2.92
N VAL A 139 1.17 -1.56 -2.24
CA VAL A 139 0.08 -0.57 -2.45
C VAL A 139 0.00 -0.10 -3.90
N MET A 140 1.14 0.01 -4.59
CA MET A 140 1.18 0.31 -6.02
C MET A 140 0.57 -0.80 -6.89
N SER A 141 0.68 -2.07 -6.50
CA SER A 141 0.04 -3.18 -7.21
C SER A 141 -1.48 -3.14 -7.08
N PHE A 142 -2.02 -2.78 -5.91
CA PHE A 142 -3.45 -2.49 -5.72
C PHE A 142 -3.89 -1.42 -6.72
N TYR A 143 -3.26 -0.24 -6.69
CA TYR A 143 -3.67 0.88 -7.54
C TYR A 143 -3.63 0.55 -9.04
N ARG A 144 -2.60 -0.19 -9.50
CA ARG A 144 -2.50 -0.62 -10.90
C ARG A 144 -3.68 -1.49 -11.28
N GLN A 145 -3.98 -2.52 -10.47
CA GLN A 145 -5.03 -3.48 -10.78
C GLN A 145 -6.42 -2.84 -10.84
N PHE A 146 -6.66 -1.80 -10.04
CA PHE A 146 -7.95 -1.12 -10.01
C PHE A 146 -8.08 -0.02 -11.08
N LYS A 147 -6.98 0.67 -11.43
CA LYS A 147 -6.98 1.62 -12.55
C LYS A 147 -7.29 0.93 -13.88
N ASP A 148 -6.81 -0.30 -14.08
CA ASP A 148 -7.04 -1.05 -15.32
C ASP A 148 -8.50 -1.56 -15.44
N ARG A 149 -9.32 -1.43 -14.40
CA ARG A 149 -10.75 -1.81 -14.37
C ARG A 149 -11.72 -0.62 -14.47
N SER A 150 -11.22 0.62 -14.48
CA SER A 150 -12.01 1.87 -14.53
C SER A 150 -11.86 2.60 -15.85
#